data_AF-A6VDQ0-F1
#
_entry.id   AF-A6VDQ0-F1
#
_cell.length_a   1.000
_cell.length_b   1.000
_cell.length_c   1.000
_cell.angle_alpha   90.00
_cell.angle_beta   90.00
_cell.angle_gamma   90.00
#
_symmetry.space_group_name_H-M   'P 1'
#
loop_
_entity.id
_entity.type
_entity.pdbx_description
1 polymer ?
#
loop_
_entity_poly.entity_id
_entity_poly.type
_entity_poly.pdbx_seq_one_letter_code
_entity_poly.pdbx_strand_id
1 'polypeptide(L)'
;MWFLLATSLLALSFQRLLALALLLATCCLALYDGVLAPPAVAALAALGVLALLRRRLAVRRAWAVGLELLLVAGAVGLFLHLLPGFANPRVLDKAVLGPQSLPFTMYFNFDKALVPFLLLACLPSLFRDEARAPGCPWHWLLLVAAVPALLLLAVGVGLLRPELHAPAWLWQFVLANLFFVSLAEEALFRGYLQQRLGQWLGPWPALALASALFGLAHFAGGPLLMLFAGLAGLIYGLAWLWSGRLWVATLFHFGLNLTHLLLFTYPLYSPA
;
A
#
# COMPACT_ATOMS: atom_id res chain seq x y z
N MET A 1 -10.69 -3.89 -16.96
CA MET A 1 -10.77 -4.26 -15.53
C MET A 1 -10.05 -3.28 -14.57
N TRP A 2 -8.84 -2.79 -14.86
CA TRP A 2 -8.03 -2.07 -13.87
C TRP A 2 -8.62 -0.76 -13.34
N PHE A 3 -9.23 0.06 -14.21
CA PHE A 3 -9.98 1.23 -13.75
C PHE A 3 -11.16 0.85 -12.86
N LEU A 4 -11.85 -0.26 -13.16
CA LEU A 4 -12.95 -0.78 -12.34
C LEU A 4 -12.47 -1.19 -10.94
N LEU A 5 -11.30 -1.83 -10.85
CA LEU A 5 -10.65 -2.18 -9.58
C LEU A 5 -10.27 -0.92 -8.79
N ALA A 6 -9.68 0.07 -9.45
CA ALA A 6 -9.33 1.34 -8.81
C ALA A 6 -10.59 2.10 -8.31
N THR A 7 -11.67 2.14 -9.10
CA THR A 7 -12.94 2.73 -8.67
C THR A 7 -13.57 1.97 -7.50
N SER A 8 -13.47 0.63 -7.51
CA SER A 8 -13.90 -0.22 -6.40
C SER A 8 -13.16 0.13 -5.11
N LEU A 9 -11.83 0.27 -5.17
CA LEU A 9 -10.97 0.69 -4.06
C LEU A 9 -11.28 2.10 -3.56
N LEU A 10 -11.52 3.04 -4.48
CA LEU A 10 -11.92 4.40 -4.13
C LEU A 10 -13.24 4.38 -3.33
N ALA A 11 -14.25 3.71 -3.88
CA ALA A 11 -15.57 3.57 -3.28
C ALA A 11 -15.55 2.85 -1.93
N LEU A 12 -14.55 2.00 -1.66
CA LEU A 12 -14.46 1.21 -0.43
C LEU A 12 -14.54 2.05 0.84
N SER A 13 -14.00 3.28 0.79
CA SER A 13 -13.94 4.20 1.93
C SER A 13 -15.24 4.94 2.23
N PHE A 14 -16.21 4.98 1.29
CA PHE A 14 -17.45 5.76 1.46
C PHE A 14 -18.75 5.05 1.02
N GLN A 15 -18.71 4.05 0.12
CA GLN A 15 -19.86 3.28 -0.35
C GLN A 15 -19.49 1.79 -0.54
N ARG A 16 -19.56 1.01 0.55
CA ARG A 16 -19.10 -0.38 0.59
C ARG A 16 -19.85 -1.33 -0.36
N LEU A 17 -21.16 -1.17 -0.53
CA LEU A 17 -21.93 -2.02 -1.45
C LEU A 17 -21.52 -1.80 -2.91
N LEU A 18 -21.36 -0.54 -3.31
CA LEU A 18 -20.84 -0.20 -4.64
C LEU A 18 -19.42 -0.77 -4.82
N ALA A 19 -18.54 -0.58 -3.84
CA ALA A 19 -17.20 -1.15 -3.87
C ALA A 19 -17.20 -2.66 -4.10
N LEU A 20 -18.00 -3.41 -3.34
CA LEU A 20 -18.11 -4.86 -3.49
C LEU A 20 -18.73 -5.30 -4.83
N ALA A 21 -19.74 -4.57 -5.33
CA ALA A 21 -20.33 -4.85 -6.63
C ALA A 21 -19.31 -4.64 -7.77
N LEU A 22 -18.55 -3.53 -7.72
CA LEU A 22 -17.48 -3.26 -8.67
C LEU A 22 -16.34 -4.27 -8.55
N LEU A 23 -16.01 -4.71 -7.34
CA LEU A 23 -15.01 -5.76 -7.12
C LEU A 23 -15.45 -7.07 -7.75
N LEU A 24 -16.71 -7.49 -7.53
CA LEU A 24 -17.26 -8.70 -8.13
C LEU A 24 -17.21 -8.64 -9.65
N ALA A 25 -17.64 -7.52 -10.25
CA ALA A 25 -17.54 -7.31 -11.69
C ALA A 25 -16.08 -7.36 -12.18
N THR A 26 -15.15 -6.78 -11.40
CA THR A 26 -13.72 -6.84 -11.71
C THR A 26 -13.18 -8.28 -11.64
N CYS A 27 -13.59 -9.09 -10.65
CA CYS A 27 -13.21 -10.49 -10.56
C CYS A 27 -13.74 -11.31 -11.75
N CYS A 28 -14.97 -11.07 -12.22
CA CYS A 28 -15.50 -11.71 -13.42
C CYS A 28 -14.67 -11.37 -14.66
N LEU A 29 -14.31 -10.10 -14.84
CA LEU A 29 -13.43 -9.67 -15.93
C LEU A 29 -12.02 -10.27 -15.80
N ALA A 30 -11.46 -10.30 -14.58
CA ALA A 30 -10.13 -10.86 -14.34
C ALA A 30 -10.08 -12.38 -14.59
N LEU A 31 -11.18 -13.10 -14.34
CA LEU A 31 -11.32 -14.51 -14.73
C LEU A 31 -11.36 -14.67 -16.25
N TYR A 32 -12.14 -13.82 -16.94
CA TYR A 32 -12.25 -13.83 -18.39
C TYR A 32 -10.91 -13.50 -19.07
N ASP A 33 -10.20 -12.49 -18.56
CA ASP A 33 -8.91 -12.02 -19.07
C ASP A 33 -7.73 -12.91 -18.61
N GLY A 34 -7.97 -13.97 -17.83
CA GLY A 34 -6.95 -14.91 -17.35
C GLY A 34 -6.04 -14.39 -16.23
N VAL A 35 -6.32 -13.20 -15.68
CA VAL A 35 -5.61 -12.64 -14.51
C VAL A 35 -5.91 -13.43 -13.23
N LEU A 36 -7.14 -13.95 -13.10
CA LEU A 36 -7.52 -14.88 -12.04
C LEU A 36 -7.73 -16.27 -12.62
N ALA A 37 -7.03 -17.25 -12.04
CA ALA A 37 -7.25 -18.67 -12.30
C ALA A 37 -8.12 -19.30 -11.20
N PRO A 38 -8.67 -20.52 -11.41
CA PRO A 38 -9.51 -21.20 -10.42
C PRO A 38 -8.91 -21.30 -9.00
N PRO A 39 -7.59 -21.55 -8.80
CA PRO A 39 -6.99 -21.54 -7.46
C PRO A 39 -7.13 -20.19 -6.74
N ALA A 40 -7.01 -19.07 -7.45
CA ALA A 40 -7.19 -17.75 -6.86
C ALA A 40 -8.65 -17.52 -6.45
N VAL A 41 -9.61 -17.93 -7.28
CA VAL A 41 -11.04 -17.85 -6.93
C VAL A 41 -11.35 -18.66 -5.67
N ALA A 42 -10.83 -19.88 -5.58
CA ALA A 42 -11.00 -20.72 -4.40
C ALA A 42 -10.38 -20.07 -3.15
N ALA A 43 -9.19 -19.48 -3.28
CA ALA A 43 -8.54 -18.78 -2.18
C ALA A 43 -9.32 -17.53 -1.73
N LEU A 44 -9.81 -16.71 -2.68
CA LEU A 44 -10.65 -15.55 -2.37
C LEU A 44 -11.98 -15.95 -1.75
N ALA A 45 -12.61 -17.03 -2.20
CA ALA A 45 -13.82 -17.57 -1.60
C ALA A 45 -13.56 -18.04 -0.16
N ALA A 46 -12.45 -18.74 0.09
CA ALA A 46 -12.06 -19.16 1.44
C ALA A 46 -11.83 -17.96 2.37
N LEU A 47 -11.12 -16.93 1.92
CA LEU A 47 -10.94 -15.69 2.67
C LEU A 47 -12.28 -14.97 2.94
N GLY A 48 -13.19 -14.97 1.95
CA GLY A 48 -14.55 -14.44 2.11
C GLY A 48 -15.37 -15.19 3.18
N VAL A 49 -15.27 -16.53 3.20
CA VAL A 49 -15.91 -17.36 4.24
C VAL A 49 -15.32 -17.06 5.61
N LEU A 50 -13.99 -16.97 5.74
CA LEU A 50 -13.33 -16.60 6.99
C LEU A 50 -13.78 -15.21 7.49
N ALA A 51 -13.92 -14.23 6.58
CA ALA A 51 -14.42 -12.90 6.91
C ALA A 51 -15.88 -12.92 7.41
N LEU A 52 -16.74 -13.73 6.79
CA LEU A 52 -18.12 -13.92 7.25
C LEU A 52 -18.17 -14.61 8.62
N LEU A 53 -17.37 -15.65 8.84
CA LEU A 53 -17.25 -16.33 10.13
C LEU A 53 -16.75 -15.38 11.22
N ARG A 54 -15.77 -14.53 10.91
CA ARG A 54 -15.23 -13.52 11.84
C ARG A 54 -16.30 -12.55 12.32
N ARG A 55 -17.24 -12.16 11.45
CA ARG A 55 -18.39 -11.31 11.79
C ARG A 55 -19.41 -12.04 12.66
N ARG A 56 -19.75 -13.30 12.33
CA ARG A 56 -20.72 -14.10 13.09
C ARG A 56 -20.22 -14.50 14.48
N LEU A 57 -18.93 -14.82 14.59
CA LEU A 57 -18.29 -15.27 15.83
C LEU A 57 -17.61 -14.13 16.59
N ALA A 58 -17.89 -12.86 16.25
CA ALA A 58 -17.27 -11.70 16.89
C ALA A 58 -17.51 -11.63 18.40
N VAL A 59 -18.61 -12.20 18.89
CA VAL A 59 -18.95 -12.29 20.32
C VAL A 59 -18.01 -13.23 21.08
N ARG A 60 -17.43 -14.23 20.41
CA ARG A 60 -16.52 -15.22 21.03
C ARG A 60 -15.06 -14.79 20.83
N ARG A 61 -14.50 -14.11 21.83
CA ARG A 61 -13.16 -13.47 21.74
C ARG A 61 -12.05 -14.36 21.19
N ALA A 62 -11.93 -15.61 21.65
CA ALA A 62 -10.87 -16.53 21.16
C ALA A 62 -11.00 -16.83 19.66
N TRP A 63 -12.21 -17.14 19.19
CA TRP A 63 -12.49 -17.38 17.77
C TRP A 63 -12.31 -16.12 16.93
N ALA A 64 -12.71 -14.96 17.46
CA ALA A 64 -12.53 -13.68 16.79
C ALA A 64 -11.05 -13.36 16.55
N VAL A 65 -10.18 -13.57 17.54
CA VAL A 65 -8.73 -13.34 17.39
C VAL A 65 -8.12 -14.34 16.40
N GLY A 66 -8.42 -15.63 16.53
CA GLY A 66 -7.88 -16.65 15.62
C GLY A 66 -8.25 -16.39 14.15
N LEU A 67 -9.51 -16.06 13.87
CA LEU A 67 -9.98 -15.74 12.53
C LEU A 67 -9.37 -14.45 11.99
N GLU A 68 -9.17 -13.45 12.84
CA GLU A 68 -8.49 -12.21 12.45
C GLU A 68 -7.03 -12.46 12.05
N LEU A 69 -6.29 -13.26 12.83
CA LEU A 69 -4.92 -13.65 12.49
C LEU A 69 -4.85 -14.40 11.16
N LEU A 70 -5.80 -15.29 10.88
CA LEU A 70 -5.88 -15.99 9.59
C LEU A 70 -6.15 -15.04 8.42
N LEU A 71 -7.06 -14.08 8.59
CA LEU A 71 -7.36 -13.07 7.57
C LEU A 71 -6.16 -12.15 7.32
N VAL A 72 -5.44 -11.77 8.37
CA VAL A 72 -4.20 -10.96 8.26
C VAL A 72 -3.09 -11.75 7.59
N ALA A 73 -2.92 -13.04 7.92
CA ALA A 73 -2.01 -13.92 7.20
C ALA A 73 -2.38 -14.02 5.71
N GLY A 74 -3.68 -14.10 5.40
CA GLY A 74 -4.19 -14.02 4.02
C GLY A 74 -3.85 -12.68 3.35
N ALA A 75 -3.98 -11.55 4.06
CA ALA A 75 -3.62 -10.23 3.55
C ALA A 75 -2.12 -10.12 3.26
N VAL A 76 -1.28 -10.63 4.16
CA VAL A 76 0.18 -10.70 3.96
C VAL A 76 0.51 -11.62 2.78
N GLY A 77 -0.18 -12.76 2.64
CA GLY A 77 -0.02 -13.66 1.51
C GLY A 77 -0.37 -12.99 0.17
N LEU A 78 -1.47 -12.23 0.11
CA LEU A 78 -1.85 -11.44 -1.08
C LEU A 78 -0.83 -10.34 -1.37
N PHE A 79 -0.36 -9.66 -0.32
CA PHE A 79 0.63 -8.60 -0.39
C PHE A 79 1.97 -9.08 -0.94
N LEU A 80 2.38 -10.31 -0.58
CA LEU A 80 3.64 -10.95 -0.96
C LEU A 80 3.49 -11.89 -2.18
N HIS A 81 2.33 -11.92 -2.84
CA HIS A 81 2.08 -12.77 -4.01
C HIS A 81 2.23 -14.28 -3.74
N LEU A 82 1.95 -14.73 -2.51
CA LEU A 82 2.13 -16.13 -2.09
C LEU A 82 0.93 -17.02 -2.43
N LEU A 83 -0.23 -16.44 -2.73
CA LEU A 83 -1.42 -17.22 -3.09
C LEU A 83 -1.35 -17.62 -4.57
N PRO A 84 -1.70 -18.87 -4.93
CA PRO A 84 -1.62 -19.32 -6.31
C PRO A 84 -2.76 -18.75 -7.18
N GLY A 85 -2.54 -18.72 -8.49
CA GLY A 85 -3.58 -18.43 -9.48
C GLY A 85 -3.79 -16.94 -9.79
N PHE A 86 -2.90 -16.06 -9.35
CA PHE A 86 -2.88 -14.65 -9.77
C PHE A 86 -1.83 -14.46 -10.87
N ALA A 87 -2.28 -14.21 -12.10
CA ALA A 87 -1.43 -13.90 -13.24
C ALA A 87 -1.37 -12.37 -13.43
N ASN A 88 -0.62 -11.70 -12.54
CA ASN A 88 -0.45 -10.25 -12.57
C ASN A 88 0.31 -9.81 -13.84
N PRO A 89 -0.27 -9.00 -14.74
CA PRO A 89 0.39 -8.63 -15.97
C PRO A 89 1.53 -7.65 -15.71
N ARG A 90 2.65 -7.87 -16.40
CA ARG A 90 3.77 -6.95 -16.49
C ARG A 90 3.42 -5.83 -17.48
N VAL A 91 3.18 -4.64 -16.97
CA VAL A 91 2.74 -3.47 -17.76
C VAL A 91 3.92 -2.69 -18.31
N LEU A 92 5.02 -2.62 -17.55
CA LEU A 92 6.30 -2.07 -18.01
C LEU A 92 7.36 -3.14 -17.85
N ASP A 93 8.15 -3.38 -18.89
CA ASP A 93 9.24 -4.34 -18.89
C ASP A 93 10.56 -3.63 -19.12
N LYS A 94 11.40 -3.54 -18.08
CA LYS A 94 12.73 -2.92 -18.11
C LYS A 94 12.76 -1.54 -18.79
N ALA A 95 11.72 -0.73 -18.57
CA ALA A 95 11.66 0.63 -19.09
C ALA A 95 12.74 1.49 -18.44
N VAL A 96 13.54 2.18 -19.25
CA VAL A 96 14.57 3.12 -18.76
C VAL A 96 14.03 4.53 -18.91
N LEU A 97 13.94 5.28 -17.80
CA LEU A 97 13.35 6.63 -17.80
C LEU A 97 14.32 7.71 -18.29
N GLY A 98 15.61 7.54 -18.00
CA GLY A 98 16.66 8.50 -18.28
C GLY A 98 18.04 7.84 -18.34
N PRO A 99 19.06 8.53 -18.88
CA PRO A 99 20.40 7.98 -19.05
C PRO A 99 21.07 7.55 -17.74
N GLN A 100 20.68 8.12 -16.60
CA GLN A 100 21.25 7.79 -15.29
C GLN A 100 20.37 6.85 -14.46
N SER A 101 19.26 6.36 -15.03
CA SER A 101 18.26 5.54 -14.34
C SER A 101 18.46 4.05 -14.62
N LEU A 102 18.33 3.21 -13.59
CA LEU A 102 18.27 1.75 -13.78
C LEU A 102 16.95 1.32 -14.48
N PRO A 103 16.92 0.15 -15.14
CA PRO A 103 15.69 -0.37 -15.74
C PRO A 103 14.59 -0.61 -14.71
N PHE A 104 13.39 -0.10 -15.00
CA PHE A 104 12.20 -0.24 -14.16
C PHE A 104 11.21 -1.25 -14.75
N THR A 105 10.69 -2.15 -13.91
CA THR A 105 9.63 -3.10 -14.28
C THR A 105 8.45 -2.88 -13.36
N MET A 106 7.24 -2.82 -13.93
CA MET A 106 6.01 -2.58 -13.18
C MET A 106 4.94 -3.60 -13.55
N TYR A 107 4.24 -4.09 -12.53
CA TYR A 107 3.12 -5.00 -12.66
C TYR A 107 1.84 -4.34 -12.18
N PHE A 108 0.71 -4.72 -12.77
CA PHE A 108 -0.59 -4.47 -12.15
C PHE A 108 -0.96 -5.67 -11.28
N ASN A 109 -0.72 -5.50 -9.97
CA ASN A 109 -0.86 -6.56 -8.99
C ASN A 109 -2.29 -6.64 -8.46
N PHE A 110 -3.08 -7.60 -8.97
CA PHE A 110 -4.47 -7.77 -8.60
C PHE A 110 -4.63 -8.20 -7.15
N ASP A 111 -3.89 -9.23 -6.73
CA ASP A 111 -3.87 -9.76 -5.36
C ASP A 111 -3.53 -8.70 -4.31
N LYS A 112 -2.43 -7.98 -4.48
CA LYS A 112 -2.02 -6.91 -3.54
C LYS A 112 -3.09 -5.83 -3.41
N ALA A 113 -3.76 -5.49 -4.51
CA ALA A 113 -4.86 -4.52 -4.51
C ALA A 113 -6.09 -4.99 -3.68
N LEU A 114 -6.21 -6.29 -3.35
CA LEU A 114 -7.31 -6.80 -2.52
C LEU A 114 -7.10 -6.63 -1.01
N VAL A 115 -5.88 -6.30 -0.58
CA VAL A 115 -5.51 -6.16 0.84
C VAL A 115 -6.45 -5.21 1.62
N PRO A 116 -6.82 -4.02 1.12
CA PRO A 116 -7.74 -3.13 1.83
C PRO A 116 -9.13 -3.75 2.07
N PHE A 117 -9.67 -4.55 1.14
CA PHE A 117 -10.96 -5.21 1.31
C PHE A 117 -10.92 -6.22 2.45
N LEU A 118 -9.87 -7.04 2.47
CA LEU A 118 -9.71 -8.10 3.47
C LEU A 118 -9.48 -7.52 4.86
N LEU A 119 -8.62 -6.51 4.98
CA LEU A 119 -8.34 -5.85 6.26
C LEU A 119 -9.54 -5.04 6.77
N LEU A 120 -10.36 -4.47 5.88
CA LEU A 120 -11.58 -3.77 6.30
C LEU A 120 -12.61 -4.73 6.91
N ALA A 121 -12.63 -5.99 6.45
CA ALA A 121 -13.45 -7.03 7.06
C ALA A 121 -12.97 -7.41 8.48
N CYS A 122 -11.68 -7.20 8.78
CA CYS A 122 -11.09 -7.42 10.10
C CYS A 122 -11.30 -6.22 11.04
N LEU A 123 -11.10 -5.01 10.51
CA LEU A 123 -11.04 -3.77 11.27
C LEU A 123 -11.91 -2.70 10.59
N PRO A 124 -13.15 -2.46 11.06
CA PRO A 124 -14.07 -1.50 10.42
C PRO A 124 -13.56 -0.05 10.38
N SER A 125 -12.61 0.29 11.24
CA SER A 125 -11.92 1.58 11.34
C SER A 125 -10.71 1.71 10.41
N LEU A 126 -10.45 0.74 9.53
CA LEU A 126 -9.26 0.72 8.65
C LEU A 126 -9.00 2.06 7.93
N PHE A 127 -10.05 2.70 7.41
CA PHE A 127 -9.93 3.95 6.66
C PHE A 127 -9.94 5.20 7.54
N ARG A 128 -10.47 5.09 8.76
CA ARG A 128 -10.67 6.20 9.69
C ARG A 128 -10.52 5.76 11.14
N ASP A 129 -9.60 6.40 11.84
CA ASP A 129 -9.38 6.26 13.27
C ASP A 129 -9.52 7.61 13.98
N GLU A 130 -9.55 7.60 15.30
CA GLU A 130 -9.53 8.83 16.09
C GLU A 130 -8.21 9.58 15.87
N ALA A 131 -8.30 10.72 15.21
CA ALA A 131 -7.16 11.56 14.89
C ALA A 131 -6.58 12.19 16.16
N ARG A 132 -5.24 12.14 16.31
CA ARG A 132 -4.53 12.95 17.30
C ARG A 132 -4.12 14.26 16.65
N ALA A 133 -5.13 15.10 16.39
CA ALA A 133 -4.98 16.33 15.63
C ALA A 133 -3.67 17.06 16.01
N PRO A 134 -2.85 17.46 15.04
CA PRO A 134 -1.63 18.17 15.36
C PRO A 134 -2.02 19.53 15.93
N GLY A 135 -1.46 19.88 17.09
CA GLY A 135 -1.82 21.12 17.78
C GLY A 135 -1.48 22.40 17.01
N CYS A 136 -0.67 22.31 15.94
CA CYS A 136 -0.28 23.48 15.13
C CYS A 136 -0.17 23.14 13.62
N PRO A 137 -0.65 24.02 12.71
CA PRO A 137 -0.59 23.81 11.26
C PRO A 137 0.82 23.63 10.67
N TRP A 138 1.85 24.21 11.26
CA TRP A 138 3.23 24.11 10.75
C TRP A 138 3.79 22.68 10.74
N HIS A 139 3.25 21.77 11.58
CA HIS A 139 3.62 20.36 11.53
C HIS A 139 3.33 19.74 10.16
N TRP A 140 2.23 20.15 9.50
CA TRP A 140 1.91 19.70 8.14
C TRP A 140 2.88 20.28 7.11
N LEU A 141 3.32 21.52 7.28
CA LEU A 141 4.35 22.11 6.41
C LEU A 141 5.66 21.34 6.51
N LEU A 142 6.07 20.97 7.73
CA LEU A 142 7.25 20.12 7.92
C LEU A 142 7.07 18.74 7.30
N LEU A 143 5.89 18.13 7.43
CA LEU A 143 5.63 16.82 6.84
C LEU A 143 5.68 16.85 5.31
N VAL A 144 5.13 17.91 4.70
CA VAL A 144 5.22 18.16 3.26
C VAL A 144 6.68 18.40 2.85
N ALA A 145 7.43 19.19 3.61
CA ALA A 145 8.86 19.44 3.34
C ALA A 145 9.74 18.19 3.55
N ALA A 146 9.32 17.25 4.42
CA ALA A 146 10.06 16.01 4.68
C ALA A 146 10.14 15.11 3.44
N VAL A 147 9.16 15.16 2.53
CA VAL A 147 9.17 14.36 1.29
C VAL A 147 10.35 14.72 0.37
N PRO A 148 10.49 15.96 -0.13
CA PRO A 148 11.67 16.33 -0.92
C PRO A 148 12.96 16.26 -0.11
N ALA A 149 12.93 16.57 1.20
CA ALA A 149 14.13 16.45 2.04
C ALA A 149 14.66 15.00 2.10
N LEU A 150 13.77 14.00 2.20
CA LEU A 150 14.16 12.59 2.19
C LEU A 150 14.77 12.16 0.84
N LEU A 151 14.20 12.63 -0.27
CA LEU A 151 14.76 12.36 -1.62
C LEU A 151 16.11 13.05 -1.83
N LEU A 152 16.27 14.28 -1.34
CA LEU A 152 17.56 14.99 -1.36
C LEU A 152 18.60 14.33 -0.47
N LEU A 153 18.20 13.77 0.68
CA LEU A 153 19.10 12.96 1.51
C LEU A 153 19.58 11.71 0.75
N ALA A 154 18.70 11.06 -0.03
CA ALA A 154 19.08 9.94 -0.89
C ALA A 154 20.07 10.35 -2.00
N VAL A 155 19.98 11.58 -2.51
CA VAL A 155 21.01 12.16 -3.39
C VAL A 155 22.33 12.34 -2.65
N GLY A 156 22.31 12.87 -1.43
CA GLY A 156 23.52 13.10 -0.62
C GLY A 156 24.30 11.83 -0.30
N VAL A 157 23.64 10.68 -0.20
CA VAL A 157 24.28 9.37 0.00
C VAL A 157 24.54 8.60 -1.31
N GLY A 158 24.27 9.21 -2.46
CA GLY A 158 24.58 8.65 -3.78
C GLY A 158 23.60 7.61 -4.33
N LEU A 159 22.41 7.45 -3.73
CA LEU A 159 21.38 6.53 -4.21
C LEU A 159 20.60 7.08 -5.41
N LEU A 160 20.39 8.39 -5.42
CA LEU A 160 19.62 9.11 -6.45
C LEU A 160 20.44 10.25 -7.05
N ARG A 161 20.05 10.70 -8.24
CA ARG A 161 20.44 12.01 -8.79
C ARG A 161 19.20 12.76 -9.29
N PRO A 162 19.20 14.10 -9.30
CA PRO A 162 18.15 14.86 -9.97
C PRO A 162 18.12 14.53 -11.47
N GLU A 163 16.97 14.10 -11.96
CA GLU A 163 16.75 13.72 -13.37
C GLU A 163 15.26 13.94 -13.69
N LEU A 164 14.95 14.85 -14.63
CA LEU A 164 13.57 15.19 -14.95
C LEU A 164 12.98 14.19 -15.93
N HIS A 165 11.79 13.68 -15.63
CA HIS A 165 11.08 12.70 -16.43
C HIS A 165 9.65 13.14 -16.77
N ALA A 166 9.20 12.78 -17.97
CA ALA A 166 7.81 12.92 -18.41
C ALA A 166 7.39 11.68 -19.21
N PRO A 167 7.33 10.49 -18.58
CA PRO A 167 7.09 9.25 -19.32
C PRO A 167 5.66 9.23 -19.90
N ALA A 168 5.53 8.77 -21.14
CA ALA A 168 4.21 8.61 -21.78
C ALA A 168 3.27 7.65 -21.01
N TRP A 169 3.85 6.77 -20.18
CA TRP A 169 3.13 5.83 -19.33
C TRP A 169 2.85 6.35 -17.90
N LEU A 170 2.99 7.65 -17.66
CA LEU A 170 2.77 8.25 -16.34
C LEU A 170 1.40 7.89 -15.77
N TRP A 171 0.35 7.82 -16.59
CA TRP A 171 -1.00 7.49 -16.13
C TRP A 171 -1.10 6.05 -15.60
N GLN A 172 -0.39 5.07 -16.19
CA GLN A 172 -0.32 3.70 -15.69
C GLN A 172 0.35 3.67 -14.32
N PHE A 173 1.44 4.42 -14.17
CA PHE A 173 2.13 4.56 -12.89
C PHE A 173 1.22 5.19 -11.84
N VAL A 174 0.53 6.29 -12.16
CA VAL A 174 -0.38 6.96 -11.23
C VAL A 174 -1.49 6.01 -10.77
N LEU A 175 -2.12 5.29 -11.70
CA LEU A 175 -3.16 4.32 -11.39
C LEU A 175 -2.65 3.20 -10.48
N ALA A 176 -1.53 2.57 -10.85
CA ALA A 176 -0.99 1.44 -10.09
C ALA A 176 -0.40 1.87 -8.75
N ASN A 177 0.40 2.93 -8.74
CA ASN A 177 1.06 3.38 -7.53
C ASN A 177 0.04 3.85 -6.49
N LEU A 178 -0.96 4.65 -6.88
CA LEU A 178 -1.96 5.13 -5.93
C LEU A 178 -2.82 4.00 -5.36
N PHE A 179 -3.39 3.14 -6.21
CA PHE A 179 -4.41 2.17 -5.79
C PHE A 179 -3.88 0.77 -5.46
N PHE A 180 -2.88 0.29 -6.20
CA PHE A 180 -2.39 -1.10 -6.08
C PHE A 180 -1.12 -1.21 -5.24
N VAL A 181 -0.40 -0.11 -5.03
CA VAL A 181 0.81 -0.02 -4.20
C VAL A 181 0.52 0.74 -2.91
N SER A 182 0.44 2.07 -2.96
CA SER A 182 0.35 2.94 -1.79
C SER A 182 -0.90 2.67 -0.96
N LEU A 183 -2.09 2.57 -1.55
CA LEU A 183 -3.29 2.28 -0.76
C LEU A 183 -3.23 0.90 -0.09
N ALA A 184 -2.72 -0.12 -0.78
CA ALA A 184 -2.59 -1.48 -0.24
C ALA A 184 -1.55 -1.53 0.90
N GLU A 185 -0.41 -0.86 0.71
CA GLU A 185 0.63 -0.72 1.71
C GLU A 185 0.16 0.05 2.94
N GLU A 186 -0.40 1.24 2.76
CA GLU A 186 -0.85 2.03 3.90
C GLU A 186 -2.02 1.34 4.62
N ALA A 187 -2.90 0.61 3.92
CA ALA A 187 -3.95 -0.19 4.56
C ALA A 187 -3.35 -1.23 5.52
N LEU A 188 -2.30 -1.94 5.10
CA LEU A 188 -1.62 -2.94 5.94
C LEU A 188 -0.84 -2.29 7.08
N PHE A 189 0.02 -1.31 6.78
CA PHE A 189 0.96 -0.77 7.75
C PHE A 189 0.35 0.30 8.66
N ARG A 190 -0.57 1.14 8.17
CA ARG A 190 -1.18 2.24 8.96
C ARG A 190 -2.55 1.87 9.47
N GLY A 191 -3.44 1.56 8.53
CA GLY A 191 -4.84 1.25 8.82
C GLY A 191 -4.95 0.05 9.75
N TYR A 192 -4.16 -1.00 9.54
CA TYR A 192 -4.20 -2.19 10.38
C TYR A 192 -3.09 -2.22 11.45
N LEU A 193 -1.82 -2.33 11.03
CA LEU A 193 -0.72 -2.64 11.94
C LEU A 193 -0.45 -1.52 12.96
N GLN A 194 -0.24 -0.29 12.51
CA GLN A 194 0.00 0.85 13.39
C GLN A 194 -1.20 1.11 14.31
N GLN A 195 -2.44 0.96 13.82
CA GLN A 195 -3.65 1.11 14.64
C GLN A 195 -3.72 0.02 15.73
N ARG A 196 -3.51 -1.26 15.39
CA ARG A 196 -3.53 -2.38 16.34
C ARG A 196 -2.43 -2.26 17.39
N LEU A 197 -1.20 -1.95 16.97
CA LEU A 197 -0.09 -1.69 17.88
C LEU A 197 -0.38 -0.49 18.78
N GLY A 198 -1.03 0.55 18.24
CA GLY A 198 -1.39 1.76 18.97
C GLY A 198 -2.34 1.50 20.14
N GLN A 199 -3.24 0.53 20.00
CA GLN A 199 -4.16 0.09 21.06
C GLN A 199 -3.43 -0.57 22.24
N TRP A 200 -2.24 -1.16 22.01
CA TRP A 200 -1.52 -1.96 23.01
C TRP A 200 -0.30 -1.24 23.58
N LEU A 201 0.44 -0.51 22.74
CA LEU A 201 1.71 0.12 23.07
C LEU A 201 1.63 1.66 23.12
N GLY A 202 0.51 2.23 22.69
CA GLY A 202 0.38 3.67 22.47
C GLY A 202 0.90 4.12 21.09
N PRO A 203 0.69 5.41 20.73
CA PRO A 203 0.84 5.91 19.36
C PRO A 203 2.28 5.90 18.84
N TRP A 204 3.23 6.30 19.69
CA TRP A 204 4.62 6.56 19.28
C TRP A 204 5.40 5.25 19.11
N PRO A 205 5.32 4.26 20.04
CA PRO A 205 5.92 2.95 19.79
C PRO A 205 5.30 2.24 18.57
N ALA A 206 3.98 2.38 18.37
CA ALA A 206 3.31 1.82 17.21
C ALA A 206 3.79 2.45 15.89
N LEU A 207 3.97 3.79 15.85
CA LEU A 207 4.55 4.49 14.72
C LEU A 207 5.96 3.98 14.39
N ALA A 208 6.82 3.89 15.41
CA ALA A 208 8.20 3.43 15.24
C ALA A 208 8.25 1.99 14.70
N LEU A 209 7.49 1.08 15.32
CA LEU A 209 7.49 -0.34 14.94
C LEU A 209 6.87 -0.57 13.56
N ALA A 210 5.73 0.07 13.24
CA ALA A 210 5.12 -0.05 11.92
C ALA A 210 6.03 0.51 10.81
N SER A 211 6.75 1.59 11.08
CA SER A 211 7.70 2.19 10.11
C SER A 211 8.95 1.34 9.94
N ALA A 212 9.48 0.75 11.02
CA ALA A 212 10.58 -0.21 10.93
C ALA A 212 10.17 -1.45 10.12
N LEU A 213 9.00 -2.02 10.37
CA LEU A 213 8.46 -3.17 9.62
C LEU A 213 8.20 -2.83 8.15
N PHE A 214 7.74 -1.61 7.85
CA PHE A 214 7.61 -1.12 6.48
C PHE A 214 8.98 -1.07 5.76
N GLY A 215 10.02 -0.58 6.44
CA GLY A 215 11.39 -0.62 5.93
C GLY A 215 11.90 -2.04 5.69
N LEU A 216 11.70 -2.94 6.66
CA LEU A 216 12.08 -4.35 6.55
C LEU A 216 11.39 -5.07 5.38
N ALA A 217 10.14 -4.72 5.06
CA ALA A 217 9.42 -5.29 3.91
C ALA A 217 10.09 -4.98 2.56
N HIS A 218 11.00 -4.00 2.51
CA HIS A 218 11.76 -3.62 1.33
C HIS A 218 13.15 -4.28 1.26
N PHE A 219 13.39 -5.36 2.02
CA PHE A 219 14.69 -6.04 2.09
C PHE A 219 15.29 -6.44 0.73
N ALA A 220 14.46 -6.74 -0.27
CA ALA A 220 14.91 -7.13 -1.59
C ALA A 220 15.71 -6.02 -2.31
N GLY A 221 15.55 -4.75 -1.94
CA GLY A 221 16.37 -3.65 -2.47
C GLY A 221 17.58 -3.28 -1.61
N GLY A 222 17.91 -4.08 -0.60
CA GLY A 222 19.09 -3.93 0.23
C GLY A 222 18.95 -2.94 1.41
N PRO A 223 19.99 -2.86 2.27
CA PRO A 223 19.89 -2.16 3.56
C PRO A 223 19.57 -0.67 3.46
N LEU A 224 20.11 0.00 2.44
CA LEU A 224 19.83 1.42 2.21
C LEU A 224 18.37 1.64 1.81
N LEU A 225 17.82 0.82 0.91
CA LEU A 225 16.39 0.94 0.57
C LEU A 225 15.51 0.68 1.80
N MET A 226 15.86 -0.32 2.63
CA MET A 226 15.12 -0.59 3.87
C MET A 226 15.11 0.62 4.81
N LEU A 227 16.26 1.29 4.97
CA LEU A 227 16.38 2.49 5.79
C LEU A 227 15.50 3.63 5.24
N PHE A 228 15.63 3.96 3.95
CA PHE A 228 14.86 5.05 3.34
C PHE A 228 13.36 4.75 3.29
N ALA A 229 12.97 3.51 3.03
CA ALA A 229 11.57 3.07 3.14
C ALA A 229 11.07 3.21 4.58
N GLY A 230 11.87 2.86 5.59
CA GLY A 230 11.52 3.07 7.00
C GLY A 230 11.33 4.54 7.36
N LEU A 231 12.21 5.42 6.89
CA LEU A 231 12.08 6.88 7.05
C LEU A 231 10.83 7.43 6.35
N ALA A 232 10.57 6.99 5.12
CA ALA A 232 9.33 7.31 4.41
C ALA A 232 8.11 6.82 5.18
N GLY A 233 8.20 5.63 5.77
CA GLY A 233 7.18 5.07 6.64
C GLY A 233 6.88 5.92 7.87
N LEU A 234 7.86 6.62 8.43
CA LEU A 234 7.63 7.59 9.51
C LEU A 234 6.79 8.77 9.03
N ILE A 235 7.05 9.28 7.81
CA ILE A 235 6.27 10.38 7.21
C ILE A 235 4.81 9.95 7.07
N TYR A 236 4.56 8.79 6.46
CA TYR A 236 3.20 8.31 6.21
C TYR A 236 2.49 7.94 7.51
N GLY A 237 3.23 7.39 8.47
CA GLY A 237 2.75 7.05 9.80
C GLY A 237 2.38 8.27 10.65
N LEU A 238 3.11 9.38 10.53
CA LEU A 238 2.73 10.67 11.13
C LEU A 238 1.49 11.25 10.46
N ALA A 239 1.43 11.22 9.12
CA ALA A 239 0.24 11.61 8.38
C ALA A 239 -1.01 10.85 8.84
N TRP A 240 -0.91 9.53 9.03
CA TRP A 240 -1.98 8.72 9.62
C TRP A 240 -2.28 9.13 11.07
N LEU A 241 -1.27 9.21 11.93
CA LEU A 241 -1.44 9.50 13.35
C LEU A 241 -2.16 10.83 13.61
N TRP A 242 -1.84 11.85 12.81
CA TRP A 242 -2.36 13.21 12.96
C TRP A 242 -3.69 13.45 12.26
N SER A 243 -3.95 12.77 11.12
CA SER A 243 -5.21 12.95 10.38
C SER A 243 -6.29 11.94 10.74
N GLY A 244 -5.91 10.77 11.27
CA GLY A 244 -6.79 9.61 11.42
C GLY A 244 -7.37 9.12 10.10
N ARG A 245 -6.80 9.47 8.94
CA ARG A 245 -7.37 9.20 7.61
C ARG A 245 -6.37 8.45 6.73
N LEU A 246 -6.77 7.28 6.26
CA LEU A 246 -5.87 6.41 5.48
C LEU A 246 -5.46 7.06 4.15
N TRP A 247 -6.40 7.77 3.52
CA TRP A 247 -6.15 8.49 2.28
C TRP A 247 -5.08 9.58 2.42
N VAL A 248 -4.92 10.20 3.60
CA VAL A 248 -3.86 11.20 3.80
C VAL A 248 -2.50 10.52 3.76
N ALA A 249 -2.30 9.43 4.50
CA ALA A 249 -1.06 8.64 4.44
C ALA A 249 -0.80 8.11 3.03
N THR A 250 -1.85 7.60 2.36
CA THR A 250 -1.78 7.09 0.97
C THR A 250 -1.30 8.17 0.00
N LEU A 251 -1.81 9.41 0.12
CA LEU A 251 -1.41 10.52 -0.75
C LEU A 251 0.01 11.02 -0.46
N PHE A 252 0.48 11.00 0.80
CA PHE A 252 1.88 11.28 1.10
C PHE A 252 2.82 10.24 0.49
N HIS A 253 2.45 8.96 0.60
CA HIS A 253 3.21 7.87 -0.01
C HIS A 253 3.24 7.99 -1.53
N PHE A 254 2.06 8.07 -2.16
CA PHE A 254 1.95 8.27 -3.60
C PHE A 254 2.70 9.53 -4.06
N GLY A 255 2.60 10.63 -3.32
CA GLY A 255 3.28 11.88 -3.61
C GLY A 255 4.81 11.74 -3.59
N LEU A 256 5.36 11.01 -2.61
CA LEU A 256 6.79 10.70 -2.57
C LEU A 256 7.21 9.89 -3.79
N ASN A 257 6.47 8.82 -4.12
CA ASN A 257 6.77 7.97 -5.26
C ASN A 257 6.69 8.72 -6.61
N LEU A 258 5.69 9.59 -6.75
CA LEU A 258 5.52 10.41 -7.94
C LEU A 258 6.63 11.47 -8.05
N THR A 259 7.00 12.10 -6.94
CA THR A 259 8.10 13.09 -6.91
C THR A 259 9.44 12.43 -7.25
N HIS A 260 9.68 11.23 -6.69
CA HIS A 260 10.84 10.40 -7.02
C HIS A 260 10.87 10.10 -8.52
N LEU A 261 9.78 9.57 -9.08
CA LEU A 261 9.68 9.23 -10.51
C LEU A 261 9.95 10.42 -11.42
N LEU A 262 9.36 11.59 -11.13
CA LEU A 262 9.37 12.73 -12.04
C LEU A 262 10.64 13.58 -11.96
N LEU A 263 11.31 13.62 -10.81
CA LEU A 263 12.38 14.59 -10.54
C LEU A 263 13.76 13.97 -10.25
N PHE A 264 13.83 12.66 -10.08
CA PHE A 264 15.07 11.95 -9.77
C PHE A 264 15.23 10.69 -10.62
N THR A 265 16.45 10.17 -10.68
CA THR A 265 16.76 8.86 -11.26
C THR A 265 15.86 7.78 -10.65
N TYR A 266 15.30 6.90 -11.47
CA TYR A 266 14.30 5.93 -11.01
C TYR A 266 14.51 4.54 -11.65
N PRO A 267 14.45 3.43 -10.88
CA PRO A 267 14.17 3.37 -9.45
C PRO A 267 15.36 3.73 -8.56
N LEU A 268 16.57 3.71 -9.13
CA LEU A 268 17.84 4.08 -8.49
C LEU A 268 18.80 4.66 -9.54
N TYR A 269 19.82 5.36 -9.07
CA TYR A 269 20.93 5.82 -9.90
C TYR A 269 21.76 4.64 -10.44
N SER A 270 22.01 4.65 -11.75
CA SER A 270 22.97 3.76 -12.42
C SER A 270 24.33 4.48 -12.50
N PRO A 271 25.33 4.12 -11.68
CA PRO A 271 26.68 4.64 -11.88
C PRO A 271 27.22 4.18 -13.23
N ALA A 272 27.90 5.10 -13.92
CA ALA A 272 28.58 4.86 -15.19
C ALA A 272 29.84 4.01 -14.99
#